data_AF-A0A2G9RYM6-F1
#
_entry.id   AF-A0A2G9RYM6-F1
#
_cell.length_a   1.000
_cell.length_b   1.000
_cell.length_c   1.000
_cell.angle_alpha   90.00
_cell.angle_beta   90.00
_cell.angle_gamma   90.00
#
_symmetry.space_group_name_H-M   'P 1'
#
loop_
_entity.id
_entity.type
_entity.pdbx_description
1 polymer ?
#
loop_
_entity_poly.entity_id
_entity_poly.type
_entity_poly.pdbx_seq_one_letter_code
_entity_poly.pdbx_strand_id
1 'polypeptide(L)'
;MIVTPCACTGVTSSWLCHSNGRSPQTQKEDRVKAEALSAVTTPLEGFVLWFAAEEKQKQHPFSYLPFGAGPRSCIGMRLAILEAKITLYRVLQKFRFETSSRTQIPLQVTTLSTLRPKDGVYVKVVGR
;
A
#
# COMPACT_ATOMS: atom_id res chain seq x y z
N MET A 1 -51.22 -14.77 35.00
CA MET A 1 -50.23 -14.25 35.97
C MET A 1 -48.93 -14.98 35.68
N ILE A 2 -47.84 -14.44 35.15
CA ILE A 2 -47.24 -13.10 35.05
C ILE A 2 -46.36 -13.17 33.77
N VAL A 3 -46.69 -12.50 32.66
CA VAL A 3 -46.00 -11.29 32.11
C VAL A 3 -44.48 -11.30 32.38
N THR A 4 -43.59 -11.44 31.40
CA THR A 4 -43.16 -10.31 30.55
C THR A 4 -42.50 -10.75 29.22
N PRO A 5 -42.53 -9.86 28.20
CA PRO A 5 -42.13 -10.08 26.82
C PRO A 5 -40.67 -9.71 26.58
N CYS A 6 -40.01 -10.34 25.60
CA CYS A 6 -38.72 -9.85 25.11
C CYS A 6 -38.93 -9.15 23.77
N ALA A 7 -38.83 -7.82 23.82
CA ALA A 7 -39.06 -6.91 22.73
C ALA A 7 -38.06 -7.11 21.58
N CYS A 8 -38.60 -7.12 20.36
CA CYS A 8 -37.88 -6.73 19.17
C CYS A 8 -37.50 -5.25 19.26
N THR A 9 -36.31 -4.91 19.76
CA THR A 9 -35.66 -3.63 19.47
C THR A 9 -34.15 -3.79 19.43
N GLY A 10 -33.63 -4.02 18.22
CA GLY A 10 -32.19 -3.95 17.97
C GLY A 10 -31.79 -4.62 16.66
N VAL A 11 -31.40 -3.82 15.68
CA VAL A 11 -30.80 -4.24 14.39
C VAL A 11 -29.50 -5.07 14.59
N THR A 12 -29.03 -5.21 15.83
CA THR A 12 -27.82 -5.93 16.24
C THR A 12 -27.95 -7.46 16.23
N SER A 13 -29.16 -8.03 16.27
CA SER A 13 -29.35 -9.49 16.28
C SER A 13 -29.26 -10.13 14.88
N SER A 14 -29.48 -9.36 13.81
CA SER A 14 -29.30 -9.85 12.43
C SER A 14 -27.81 -10.01 12.09
N TRP A 15 -26.96 -9.08 12.56
CA TRP A 15 -25.50 -9.17 12.36
C TRP A 15 -24.86 -10.32 13.14
N LEU A 16 -25.32 -10.61 14.35
CA LEU A 16 -24.81 -11.73 15.15
C LEU A 16 -25.22 -13.09 14.56
N CYS A 17 -26.38 -13.15 13.88
CA CYS A 17 -26.82 -14.35 13.17
C CYS A 17 -26.12 -14.50 11.80
N HIS A 18 -25.72 -13.40 11.16
CA HIS A 18 -24.98 -13.42 9.89
C HIS A 18 -23.46 -13.66 10.07
N SER A 19 -22.90 -13.45 11.26
CA SER A 19 -21.47 -13.72 11.53
C SER A 19 -21.16 -15.19 11.82
N ASN A 20 -22.15 -16.02 12.16
CA ASN A 20 -21.96 -17.44 12.53
C ASN A 20 -22.11 -18.42 11.35
N GLY A 21 -22.27 -17.91 10.11
CA GLY A 21 -22.42 -18.70 8.89
C GLY A 21 -21.24 -18.64 7.93
N ARG A 22 -20.01 -18.37 8.39
CA ARG A 22 -18.84 -18.33 7.50
C ARG A 22 -18.22 -19.73 7.40
N SER A 23 -18.29 -20.31 6.21
CA SER A 23 -17.85 -21.69 5.97
C SER A 23 -16.35 -21.88 6.29
N PRO A 24 -15.92 -23.09 6.66
CA PRO A 24 -14.51 -23.39 7.01
C PRO A 24 -13.51 -23.03 5.91
N GLN A 25 -13.97 -22.88 4.67
CA GLN A 25 -13.13 -22.53 3.52
C GLN A 25 -12.80 -21.04 3.45
N THR A 26 -13.71 -20.14 3.82
CA THR A 26 -13.42 -18.69 3.80
C THR A 26 -12.37 -18.32 4.85
N GLN A 27 -12.35 -18.99 6.02
CA GLN A 27 -11.30 -18.79 7.03
C GLN A 27 -9.92 -19.29 6.59
N LYS A 28 -9.86 -20.39 5.83
CA LYS A 28 -8.60 -20.87 5.23
C LYS A 28 -8.09 -19.87 4.20
N GLU A 29 -8.97 -19.28 3.40
CA GLU A 29 -8.59 -18.31 2.40
C GLU A 29 -8.13 -16.98 2.99
N ASP A 30 -8.72 -16.53 4.09
CA ASP A 30 -8.28 -15.35 4.83
C ASP A 30 -6.92 -15.58 5.52
N ARG A 31 -6.67 -16.80 6.03
CA ARG A 31 -5.35 -17.20 6.57
C ARG A 31 -4.29 -17.30 5.49
N VAL A 32 -4.61 -17.90 4.33
CA VAL A 32 -3.70 -17.97 3.17
C VAL A 32 -3.44 -16.57 2.61
N LYS A 33 -4.42 -15.65 2.62
CA LYS A 33 -4.22 -14.24 2.24
C LYS A 33 -3.33 -13.50 3.26
N ALA A 34 -3.51 -13.75 4.56
CA ALA A 34 -2.65 -13.17 5.61
C ALA A 34 -1.21 -13.70 5.54
N GLU A 35 -1.04 -14.97 5.20
CA GLU A 35 0.24 -15.66 5.10
C GLU A 35 0.96 -15.33 3.78
N ALA A 36 0.22 -15.08 2.71
CA ALA A 36 0.75 -14.54 1.45
C ALA A 36 1.16 -13.06 1.58
N LEU A 37 0.50 -12.29 2.44
CA LEU A 37 0.88 -10.90 2.75
C LEU A 37 2.17 -10.83 3.59
N SER A 38 2.37 -11.78 4.52
CA SER A 38 3.59 -11.84 5.35
C SER A 38 4.82 -12.38 4.61
N ALA A 39 4.62 -13.19 3.56
CA ALA A 39 5.71 -13.71 2.73
C ALA A 39 6.29 -12.69 1.73
N VAL A 40 5.55 -11.61 1.43
CA VAL A 40 6.02 -10.53 0.53
C VAL A 40 6.73 -9.41 1.31
N THR A 41 6.70 -9.43 2.64
CA THR A 41 7.08 -8.28 3.49
C THR A 41 8.56 -8.18 3.84
N THR A 42 9.35 -9.25 3.77
CA THR A 42 10.69 -9.25 4.39
C THR A 42 11.82 -9.19 3.35
N PRO A 43 12.11 -7.99 2.80
CA PRO A 43 13.28 -7.22 3.28
C PRO A 43 13.12 -5.68 3.20
N LEU A 44 11.91 -5.15 2.97
CA LEU A 44 11.65 -3.70 2.79
C LEU A 44 10.88 -3.05 3.95
N GLU A 45 10.80 -3.75 5.10
CA GLU A 45 10.04 -3.38 6.30
C GLU A 45 10.28 -1.93 6.74
N GLY A 46 11.53 -1.44 6.71
CA GLY A 46 11.86 -0.08 7.17
C GLY A 46 11.21 1.04 6.36
N PHE A 47 10.98 0.86 5.05
CA PHE A 47 10.42 1.90 4.19
C PHE A 47 8.89 1.91 4.24
N VAL A 48 8.25 0.75 4.34
CA VAL A 48 6.78 0.66 4.41
C VAL A 48 6.27 1.06 5.80
N LEU A 49 7.00 0.71 6.87
CA LEU A 49 6.68 1.13 8.24
C LEU A 49 6.76 2.65 8.43
N TRP A 50 7.65 3.34 7.70
CA TRP A 50 7.73 4.81 7.72
C TRP A 50 6.42 5.49 7.28
N PHE A 51 5.61 4.81 6.45
CA PHE A 51 4.29 5.29 6.01
C PHE A 51 3.13 4.76 6.87
N ALA A 52 3.38 3.93 7.89
CA ALA A 52 2.34 3.42 8.78
C ALA A 52 1.70 4.58 9.57
N ALA A 53 0.39 4.46 9.83
CA ALA A 53 -0.39 5.53 10.44
C ALA A 53 0.15 5.97 11.82
N GLU A 54 0.70 5.03 12.60
CA GLU A 54 1.24 5.27 13.94
C GLU A 54 2.56 6.06 13.92
N GLU A 55 3.45 5.78 12.97
CA GLU A 55 4.73 6.49 12.83
C GLU A 55 4.54 7.88 12.21
N LYS A 56 3.54 8.05 11.34
CA LYS A 56 3.23 9.34 10.72
C LYS A 56 2.81 10.42 11.74
N GLN A 57 2.18 10.02 12.86
CA GLN A 57 1.80 10.95 13.93
C GLN A 57 3.01 11.51 14.70
N LYS A 58 4.13 10.78 14.73
CA LYS A 58 5.36 11.20 15.42
C LYS A 58 6.24 12.12 14.56
N GLN A 59 5.95 12.23 13.26
CA GLN A 59 6.77 12.99 12.33
C GLN A 59 6.43 14.47 12.36
N HIS A 60 7.46 15.32 12.23
CA HIS A 60 7.27 16.74 12.10
C HIS A 60 6.46 17.04 10.80
N PRO A 61 5.43 17.90 10.83
CA PRO A 61 4.55 18.16 9.68
C PRO A 61 5.27 18.62 8.40
N PHE A 62 6.47 19.19 8.54
CA PHE A 62 7.30 19.66 7.43
C PHE A 62 8.51 18.77 7.12
N SER A 63 8.55 17.54 7.64
CA SER A 63 9.67 16.60 7.41
C SER A 63 9.70 16.02 6.00
N TYR A 64 8.58 16.06 5.25
CA TYR A 64 8.48 15.49 3.91
C TYR A 64 7.64 16.38 2.99
N LEU A 65 8.31 17.09 2.08
CA LEU A 65 7.70 18.10 1.21
C LEU A 65 8.10 17.91 -0.27
N PRO A 66 7.84 16.72 -0.88
CA PRO A 66 8.29 16.42 -2.25
C PRO A 66 7.66 17.33 -3.32
N PHE A 67 6.50 17.91 -3.02
CA PHE A 67 5.77 18.83 -3.90
C PHE A 67 5.74 20.27 -3.34
N GLY A 68 6.53 20.55 -2.30
CA GLY A 68 6.51 21.81 -1.57
C GLY A 68 5.26 22.00 -0.70
N ALA A 69 5.21 23.11 0.03
CA ALA A 69 4.07 23.57 0.82
C ALA A 69 3.88 25.09 0.66
N GLY A 70 2.68 25.59 0.96
CA GLY A 70 2.36 27.02 0.90
C GLY A 70 2.00 27.53 -0.52
N PRO A 71 2.11 28.85 -0.77
CA PRO A 71 1.64 29.48 -2.02
C PRO A 71 2.46 29.08 -3.25
N ARG A 72 3.66 28.51 -3.04
CA ARG A 72 4.55 27.97 -4.09
C ARG A 72 4.52 26.44 -4.15
N SER A 73 3.44 25.81 -3.66
CA SER A 73 3.25 24.36 -3.77
C SER A 73 2.99 23.94 -5.22
N CYS A 74 3.35 22.71 -5.57
CA CYS A 74 3.18 22.20 -6.92
C CYS A 74 1.68 22.11 -7.29
N ILE A 75 1.26 22.96 -8.23
CA ILE A 75 -0.10 22.93 -8.79
C ILE A 75 -0.44 21.57 -9.42
N GLY A 76 0.57 20.85 -9.91
CA GLY A 76 0.45 19.53 -10.52
C GLY A 76 0.47 18.34 -9.54
N MET A 77 0.53 18.56 -8.22
CA MET A 77 0.68 17.48 -7.24
C MET A 77 -0.39 16.38 -7.40
N ARG A 78 -1.66 16.78 -7.51
CA ARG A 78 -2.77 15.83 -7.64
C ARG A 78 -2.67 15.02 -8.93
N LEU A 79 -2.32 15.68 -10.03
CA LEU A 79 -2.13 15.04 -11.33
C LEU A 79 -0.97 14.04 -11.30
N ALA A 80 0.19 14.45 -10.81
CA ALA A 80 1.39 13.62 -10.74
C ALA A 80 1.15 12.33 -9.94
N ILE A 81 0.47 12.42 -8.79
CA ILE A 81 0.14 11.25 -7.96
C ILE A 81 -0.84 10.31 -8.70
N LEU A 82 -1.83 10.87 -9.39
CA LEU A 82 -2.84 10.08 -10.10
C LEU A 82 -2.22 9.34 -11.30
N GLU A 83 -1.43 10.05 -12.10
CA GLU A 83 -0.70 9.49 -13.24
C GLU A 83 0.26 8.39 -12.80
N ALA A 84 1.04 8.64 -11.74
CA ALA A 84 1.97 7.66 -11.20
C ALA A 84 1.25 6.39 -10.74
N LYS A 85 0.14 6.52 -10.00
CA LYS A 85 -0.64 5.38 -9.51
C LYS A 85 -1.24 4.56 -10.66
N ILE A 86 -1.89 5.21 -11.62
CA ILE A 86 -2.52 4.53 -12.76
C ILE A 86 -1.46 3.83 -13.60
N THR A 87 -0.36 4.52 -13.90
CA THR A 87 0.73 3.98 -14.71
C THR A 87 1.37 2.78 -14.02
N LEU A 88 1.70 2.91 -12.74
CA LEU A 88 2.30 1.83 -11.97
C LEU A 88 1.37 0.61 -11.90
N TYR A 89 0.08 0.82 -11.61
CA TYR A 89 -0.90 -0.26 -11.58
C TYR A 89 -0.98 -1.02 -12.91
N ARG A 90 -1.10 -0.30 -14.03
CA ARG A 90 -1.19 -0.90 -15.37
C ARG A 90 0.07 -1.67 -15.75
N VAL A 91 1.23 -1.14 -15.39
CA VAL A 91 2.52 -1.78 -15.68
C VAL A 91 2.68 -3.05 -14.83
N LEU A 92 2.42 -3.00 -13.53
CA LEU A 92 2.54 -4.15 -12.62
C LEU A 92 1.48 -5.24 -12.86
N GLN A 93 0.35 -4.88 -13.47
CA GLN A 93 -0.67 -5.86 -13.86
C GLN A 93 -0.20 -6.75 -15.02
N LYS A 94 0.58 -6.19 -15.96
CA LYS A 94 0.99 -6.88 -17.20
C LYS A 94 2.41 -7.42 -17.16
N PHE A 95 3.27 -6.82 -16.34
CA PHE A 95 4.69 -7.12 -16.32
C PHE A 95 5.20 -7.42 -14.90
N ARG A 96 6.19 -8.30 -14.84
CA ARG A 96 7.05 -8.53 -13.70
C ARG A 96 8.44 -7.97 -13.99
N PHE A 97 9.07 -7.42 -12.97
CA PHE A 97 10.41 -6.85 -13.04
C PHE A 97 11.39 -7.78 -12.32
N GLU A 98 12.50 -8.11 -13.00
CA GLU A 98 13.59 -8.93 -12.48
C GLU A 98 14.91 -8.16 -12.53
N THR A 99 15.80 -8.46 -11.59
CA THR A 99 17.16 -7.93 -11.59
C THR A 99 17.97 -8.53 -12.74
N SER A 100 18.69 -7.68 -13.47
CA SER A 100 19.63 -8.08 -14.51
C SER A 100 21.07 -7.97 -14.00
N SER A 101 22.03 -8.58 -14.68
CA SER A 101 23.46 -8.44 -14.37
C SER A 101 23.98 -6.99 -14.45
N ARG A 102 23.25 -6.11 -15.14
CA ARG A 102 23.57 -4.67 -15.28
C ARG A 102 22.83 -3.78 -14.26
N THR A 103 21.96 -4.37 -13.44
CA THR A 103 21.18 -3.60 -12.46
C THR A 103 22.08 -3.22 -11.29
N GLN A 104 22.27 -1.92 -11.06
CA GLN A 104 23.07 -1.41 -9.94
C GLN A 104 22.27 -1.46 -8.63
N ILE A 105 22.82 -2.13 -7.61
CA ILE A 105 22.26 -2.23 -6.26
C ILE A 105 23.40 -1.96 -5.27
N PRO A 106 23.40 -0.87 -4.48
CA PRO A 106 22.41 0.21 -4.43
C PRO A 106 22.49 1.19 -5.62
N LEU A 107 21.37 1.83 -5.96
CA LEU A 107 21.29 2.78 -7.07
C LEU A 107 22.09 4.06 -6.74
N GLN A 108 23.09 4.38 -7.56
CA GLN A 108 23.82 5.65 -7.44
C GLN A 108 23.04 6.78 -8.14
N VAL A 109 22.71 7.82 -7.38
CA VAL A 109 22.04 9.02 -7.88
C VAL A 109 23.04 10.16 -8.03
N THR A 110 22.86 10.95 -9.08
CA THR A 110 23.62 12.17 -9.33
C THR A 110 22.66 13.35 -9.42
N THR A 111 23.07 14.47 -8.85
CA THR A 111 22.29 15.70 -8.81
C THR A 111 22.83 16.66 -9.87
N LEU A 112 22.00 16.98 -10.86
CA LEU A 112 22.22 18.11 -11.77
C LEU A 112 21.08 19.11 -11.55
N SER A 113 20.26 19.38 -12.58
CA SER A 113 19.02 20.13 -12.41
C SER A 113 17.91 19.33 -11.74
N THR A 114 17.94 17.99 -11.87
CA THR A 114 17.06 17.05 -11.17
C THR A 114 17.87 15.86 -10.68
N LEU A 115 17.34 15.13 -9.68
CA LEU A 115 17.89 13.83 -9.27
C LEU A 115 17.74 12.83 -10.42
N ARG A 116 18.84 12.20 -10.82
CA ARG A 116 18.86 11.18 -11.87
C ARG A 116 19.78 10.03 -11.50
N PRO A 117 19.51 8.81 -11.98
CA PRO A 117 20.47 7.71 -11.91
C PRO A 117 21.76 8.07 -12.66
N LYS A 118 22.93 7.78 -12.09
CA LYS A 118 24.23 8.11 -12.70
C LYS A 118 24.45 7.40 -14.04
N ASP A 119 24.17 6.10 -14.07
CA ASP A 119 24.44 5.24 -15.23
C ASP A 119 23.15 4.65 -15.83
N GLY A 120 22.00 5.27 -15.57
CA GLY A 120 20.68 4.78 -15.97
C GLY A 120 20.12 3.67 -15.07
N VAL A 121 18.95 3.14 -15.44
CA VAL A 121 18.25 2.07 -14.71
C VAL A 121 17.97 0.93 -15.68
N TYR A 122 18.63 -0.20 -15.47
CA TYR A 122 18.44 -1.41 -16.25
C TYR A 122 17.67 -2.44 -15.43
N VAL A 123 16.52 -2.88 -15.96
CA VAL A 123 15.66 -3.89 -15.32
C VAL A 123 15.17 -4.83 -16.40
N LYS A 124 15.13 -6.13 -16.11
CA LYS A 124 14.57 -7.13 -17.03
C LYS A 124 13.05 -7.14 -16.85
N VAL A 125 12.32 -7.06 -17.96
CA VAL A 125 10.86 -7.06 -17.97
C VAL A 125 10.37 -8.41 -18.48
N VAL A 126 9.54 -9.09 -17.70
CA VAL A 126 8.94 -10.39 -18.04
C VAL A 126 7.42 -10.22 -18.07
N GLY A 127 6.74 -10.75 -19.09
CA GLY A 127 5.27 -10.73 -19.12
C GLY A 127 4.68 -11.57 -17.99
N ARG A 128 3.60 -11.07 -17.36
CA ARG A 128 2.91 -11.78 -16.28
C ARG A 128 1.83 -12.72 -16.80
#